data_AF-B7PFP0-F1
#
_entry.id   AF-B7PFP0-F1
#
_cell.length_a   1.000
_cell.length_b   1.000
_cell.length_c   1.000
_cell.angle_alpha   90.00
_cell.angle_beta   90.00
_cell.angle_gamma   90.00
#
_symmetry.space_group_name_H-M   'P 1'
#
loop_
_entity.id
_entity.type
_entity.pdbx_description
1 polymer ?
#
loop_
_entity_poly.entity_id
_entity_poly.type
_entity_poly.pdbx_seq_one_letter_code
_entity_poly.pdbx_strand_id
1 'polypeptide(L)'
;MKWEEGPAIPRESRHEPRFSSFDGCAYCRSSGQQRDFYMSHSIREGLDGPVTCPVLRNYTCPVCGNRGGDNAHTIRYCPMNHGQVVSAASVYRTPRMSNGRQRLPVANTRPERKDVGAAGRGRGFRR
;
A
#
# COMPACT_ATOMS: atom_id res chain seq x y z
N MET A 1 -50.39 16.98 -32.15
CA MET A 1 -49.09 16.95 -31.45
C MET A 1 -49.37 17.34 -30.00
N LYS A 2 -49.75 16.36 -29.18
CA LYS A 2 -50.18 16.57 -27.80
C LYS A 2 -49.22 15.74 -26.96
N TRP A 3 -48.27 16.41 -26.33
CA TRP A 3 -47.33 15.80 -25.40
C TRP A 3 -48.06 15.78 -24.05
N GLU A 4 -48.29 14.59 -23.50
CA GLU A 4 -48.88 14.47 -22.16
C GLU A 4 -47.77 14.41 -21.13
N GLU A 5 -47.84 15.31 -20.16
CA GLU A 5 -46.90 15.45 -19.07
C GLU A 5 -47.02 14.24 -18.13
N GLY A 6 -45.95 13.45 -18.04
CA GLY A 6 -45.87 12.29 -17.16
C GLY A 6 -46.02 12.70 -15.68
N PRO A 7 -46.48 11.77 -14.81
CA PRO A 7 -46.78 12.09 -13.42
C PRO A 7 -45.53 12.53 -12.66
N ALA A 8 -45.69 13.59 -11.86
CA ALA A 8 -44.66 14.06 -10.94
C ALA A 8 -44.31 12.95 -9.93
N ILE A 9 -43.07 12.46 -10.02
CA ILE A 9 -42.52 11.50 -9.05
C ILE A 9 -42.56 12.17 -7.66
N PRO A 10 -43.20 11.57 -6.63
CA PRO A 10 -43.18 12.14 -5.30
C PRO A 10 -41.73 12.29 -4.83
N ARG A 11 -41.36 13.47 -4.33
CA ARG A 11 -40.06 13.73 -3.71
C ARG A 11 -40.01 12.93 -2.42
N GLU A 12 -39.66 11.66 -2.56
CA GLU A 12 -39.41 10.75 -1.45
C GLU A 12 -38.44 11.45 -0.52
N SER A 13 -38.90 11.60 0.72
CA SER A 13 -38.19 12.19 1.83
C SER A 13 -36.87 11.48 2.00
N ARG A 14 -35.84 11.97 1.31
CA ARG A 14 -34.45 11.78 1.71
C ARG A 14 -34.37 12.42 3.07
N HIS A 15 -34.57 11.62 4.11
CA HIS A 15 -33.76 11.76 5.31
C HIS A 15 -32.30 11.69 4.82
N GLU A 16 -31.80 12.81 4.31
CA GLU A 16 -30.38 13.05 4.14
C GLU A 16 -29.82 12.91 5.56
N PRO A 17 -29.05 11.84 5.84
CA PRO A 17 -28.42 11.71 7.14
C PRO A 17 -27.68 13.02 7.40
N ARG A 18 -27.91 13.63 8.56
CA ARG A 18 -27.26 14.90 8.91
C ARG A 18 -25.76 14.62 8.94
N PHE A 19 -25.08 14.97 7.86
CA PHE A 19 -23.65 14.77 7.68
C PHE A 19 -22.90 15.54 8.76
N SER A 20 -22.47 14.82 9.80
CA SER A 20 -21.45 15.31 10.71
C SER A 20 -20.11 15.31 9.95
N SER A 21 -19.35 16.38 10.08
CA SER A 21 -18.23 16.68 9.18
C SER A 21 -16.95 15.84 9.42
N PHE A 22 -17.10 14.56 9.82
CA PHE A 22 -16.03 13.59 10.07
C PHE A 22 -16.33 12.17 9.52
N ASP A 23 -17.41 12.01 8.75
CA ASP A 23 -18.09 10.73 8.47
C ASP A 23 -17.57 10.00 7.22
N GLY A 24 -16.30 9.60 7.17
CA GLY A 24 -15.89 8.71 6.07
C GLY A 24 -14.46 8.17 6.08
N CYS A 25 -14.29 7.05 5.39
CA CYS A 25 -13.05 6.32 5.31
C CYS A 25 -12.06 7.04 4.39
N ALA A 26 -11.04 7.65 5.00
CA ALA A 26 -9.97 8.34 4.28
C ALA A 26 -9.24 7.42 3.28
N TYR A 27 -9.09 6.13 3.60
CA TYR A 27 -8.49 5.15 2.69
C TYR A 27 -9.33 4.96 1.43
N CYS A 28 -10.62 4.64 1.58
CA CYS A 28 -11.54 4.45 0.45
C CYS A 28 -11.71 5.73 -0.39
N ARG A 29 -11.65 6.90 0.26
CA ARG A 29 -11.63 8.18 -0.43
C ARG A 29 -10.37 8.34 -1.29
N SER A 30 -9.20 8.01 -0.75
CA SER A 30 -7.92 8.09 -1.49
C SER A 30 -7.80 7.05 -2.61
N SER A 31 -8.44 5.90 -2.48
CA SER A 31 -8.48 4.86 -3.51
C SER A 31 -9.52 5.12 -4.60
N GLY A 32 -10.28 6.22 -4.52
CA GLY A 32 -11.28 6.57 -5.54
C GLY A 32 -12.56 5.73 -5.50
N GLN A 33 -12.93 5.17 -4.35
CA GLN A 33 -14.20 4.44 -4.20
C GLN A 33 -15.41 5.38 -4.29
N GLN A 34 -16.58 4.82 -4.57
CA GLN A 34 -17.82 5.59 -4.64
C GLN A 34 -18.11 6.36 -3.35
N ARG A 35 -18.75 7.53 -3.50
CA ARG A 35 -19.09 8.43 -2.39
C ARG A 35 -19.88 7.73 -1.30
N ASP A 36 -20.96 7.06 -1.66
CA ASP A 36 -21.84 6.39 -0.71
C ASP A 36 -21.09 5.28 0.05
N PHE A 37 -20.11 4.65 -0.60
CA PHE A 37 -19.31 3.59 0.00
C PHE A 37 -18.27 4.12 0.99
N TYR A 38 -17.49 5.16 0.66
CA TYR A 38 -16.50 5.65 1.63
C TYR A 38 -17.15 6.46 2.77
N MET A 39 -18.37 6.98 2.60
CA MET A 39 -19.10 7.69 3.66
C MET A 39 -19.79 6.74 4.65
N SER A 40 -19.94 5.45 4.33
CA SER A 40 -20.63 4.48 5.19
C SER A 40 -19.80 3.95 6.36
N HIS A 41 -18.49 4.21 6.38
CA HIS A 41 -17.57 3.66 7.39
C HIS A 41 -16.37 4.58 7.60
N SER A 42 -15.71 4.43 8.75
CA SER A 42 -14.42 5.05 9.07
C SER A 42 -13.25 4.14 8.68
N ILE A 43 -12.01 4.64 8.74
CA ILE A 43 -10.82 3.80 8.53
C ILE A 43 -10.50 2.95 9.77
N ARG A 44 -10.68 3.52 10.97
CA ARG A 44 -10.47 2.90 12.28
C ARG A 44 -11.51 3.41 13.27
N GLU A 45 -11.88 2.57 14.22
CA GLU A 45 -12.79 2.95 15.32
C GLU A 45 -11.99 3.75 16.37
N GLY A 46 -12.11 5.08 16.40
CA GLY A 46 -11.35 5.93 17.33
C GLY A 46 -9.87 6.16 16.96
N LEU A 47 -9.06 6.55 17.95
CA LEU A 47 -7.64 6.89 17.74
C LEU A 47 -6.72 5.66 17.64
N ASP A 48 -6.98 4.65 18.48
CA ASP A 48 -6.15 3.45 18.64
C ASP A 48 -6.95 2.15 18.44
N GLY A 49 -8.19 2.24 17.95
CA GLY A 49 -9.03 1.07 17.75
C GLY A 49 -8.75 0.33 16.44
N PRO A 50 -9.41 -0.83 16.26
CA PRO A 50 -9.19 -1.72 15.13
C PRO A 50 -9.60 -1.06 13.80
N VAL A 51 -8.97 -1.52 12.72
CA VAL A 51 -9.36 -1.13 11.36
C VAL A 51 -10.75 -1.66 11.04
N THR A 52 -11.69 -0.76 10.77
CA THR A 52 -13.09 -1.06 10.47
C THR A 52 -13.37 -1.15 8.97
N CYS A 53 -12.52 -0.53 8.15
CA CYS A 53 -12.72 -0.48 6.71
C CYS A 53 -12.69 -1.90 6.07
N PRO A 54 -13.77 -2.34 5.40
CA PRO A 54 -13.85 -3.69 4.84
C PRO A 54 -12.82 -3.94 3.73
N VAL A 55 -12.51 -2.91 2.94
CA VAL A 55 -11.50 -3.00 1.87
C VAL A 55 -10.12 -3.21 2.45
N LEU A 56 -9.77 -2.44 3.48
CA LEU A 56 -8.47 -2.55 4.13
C LEU A 56 -8.37 -3.86 4.92
N ARG A 57 -9.46 -4.31 5.56
CA ARG A 57 -9.51 -5.60 6.28
C ARG A 57 -9.29 -6.82 5.39
N ASN A 58 -9.71 -6.77 4.12
CA ASN A 58 -9.47 -7.86 3.16
C ASN A 58 -8.14 -7.71 2.39
N TYR A 59 -7.39 -6.63 2.63
CA TYR A 59 -6.13 -6.38 1.97
C TYR A 59 -5.01 -7.22 2.61
N THR A 60 -4.47 -8.16 1.83
CA THR A 60 -3.28 -8.93 2.23
C THR A 60 -2.01 -8.16 1.86
N CYS A 61 -1.21 -7.79 2.86
CA CYS A 61 0.03 -7.06 2.64
C CYS A 61 1.08 -7.99 2.00
N PRO A 62 1.62 -7.68 0.80
CA PRO A 62 2.58 -8.55 0.11
C PRO A 62 3.98 -8.53 0.74
N VAL A 63 4.26 -7.59 1.64
CA VAL A 63 5.58 -7.47 2.29
C VAL A 63 5.67 -8.39 3.52
N CYS A 64 4.69 -8.30 4.41
CA CYS A 64 4.68 -9.08 5.67
C CYS A 64 3.76 -10.31 5.61
N GLY A 65 2.94 -10.45 4.57
CA GLY A 65 1.95 -11.53 4.45
C GLY A 65 0.75 -11.41 5.40
N ASN A 66 0.57 -10.27 6.10
CA ASN A 66 -0.60 -10.07 6.95
C ASN A 66 -1.86 -10.08 6.09
N ARG A 67 -2.77 -11.04 6.34
CA ARG A 67 -4.02 -11.24 5.58
C ARG A 67 -5.11 -10.21 5.89
N GLY A 68 -4.86 -9.32 6.86
CA GLY A 68 -5.75 -8.22 7.20
C GLY A 68 -6.41 -8.39 8.57
N GLY A 69 -7.64 -7.91 8.73
CA GLY A 69 -8.32 -7.81 10.04
C GLY A 69 -7.97 -6.53 10.81
N ASP A 70 -7.81 -6.62 12.12
CA ASP A 70 -7.68 -5.43 13.00
C ASP A 70 -6.34 -4.72 12.84
N ASN A 71 -5.30 -5.45 12.42
CA ASN A 71 -3.94 -4.95 12.15
C ASN A 71 -3.68 -4.70 10.66
N ALA A 72 -4.74 -4.59 9.85
CA ALA A 72 -4.62 -4.37 8.43
C ALA A 72 -3.90 -3.05 8.12
N HIS A 73 -3.02 -3.07 7.13
CA HIS A 73 -2.24 -1.91 6.73
C HIS A 73 -1.90 -1.97 5.25
N THR A 74 -1.66 -0.81 4.65
CA THR A 74 -1.11 -0.73 3.29
C THR A 74 0.39 -0.96 3.30
N ILE A 75 0.98 -1.27 2.14
CA ILE A 75 2.44 -1.47 1.99
C ILE A 75 3.25 -0.32 2.62
N ARG A 76 2.78 0.92 2.47
CA ARG A 76 3.47 2.13 2.96
C ARG A 76 3.56 2.18 4.48
N TYR A 77 2.55 1.69 5.18
CA TYR A 77 2.47 1.66 6.64
C TYR A 77 2.78 0.26 7.18
N CYS A 78 3.36 -0.62 6.38
CA CYS A 78 3.75 -1.94 6.83
C CYS A 78 4.91 -1.82 7.83
N PRO A 79 4.82 -2.42 9.03
CA PRO A 79 5.88 -2.36 10.03
C PRO A 79 7.16 -3.07 9.57
N MET A 80 7.05 -4.00 8.61
CA MET A 80 8.20 -4.67 7.98
C MET A 80 8.68 -3.96 6.71
N ASN A 81 8.03 -2.88 6.28
CA ASN A 81 8.52 -2.07 5.17
C ASN A 81 9.60 -1.13 5.72
N HIS A 82 10.84 -1.61 5.76
CA HIS A 82 12.04 -0.87 6.18
C HIS A 82 12.44 0.26 5.21
N GLY A 83 11.46 0.97 4.62
CA GLY A 83 11.71 2.12 3.77
C GLY A 83 12.67 1.80 2.64
N GLN A 84 12.45 0.70 1.90
CA GLN A 84 13.12 0.51 0.62
C GLN A 84 12.58 1.55 -0.36
N VAL A 85 13.08 2.78 -0.21
CA VAL A 85 13.07 3.77 -1.26
C VAL A 85 13.90 3.15 -2.37
N VAL A 86 13.21 2.57 -3.36
CA VAL A 86 13.83 2.38 -4.67
C VAL A 86 14.30 3.78 -5.05
N SER A 87 15.62 4.00 -4.90
CA SER A 87 16.20 5.30 -5.16
C SER A 87 15.76 5.67 -6.58
N ALA A 88 15.37 6.92 -6.86
CA ALA A 88 14.93 7.31 -8.21
C ALA A 88 15.96 6.86 -9.26
N ALA A 89 17.25 6.94 -8.91
CA ALA A 89 18.36 6.43 -9.69
C ALA A 89 18.28 4.92 -10.00
N SER A 90 17.66 4.09 -9.17
CA SER A 90 17.45 2.66 -9.43
C SER A 90 16.32 2.41 -10.42
N VAL A 91 15.28 3.26 -10.45
CA VAL A 91 14.16 3.16 -11.39
C VAL A 91 14.61 3.55 -12.80
N TYR A 92 15.50 4.54 -12.92
CA TYR A 92 16.06 4.98 -14.20
C TYR A 92 17.31 4.20 -14.65
N ARG A 93 17.71 3.13 -13.94
CA ARG A 93 18.87 2.32 -14.30
C ARG A 93 18.48 1.22 -15.30
N THR A 94 19.25 1.12 -16.39
CA THR A 94 19.07 0.06 -17.39
C THR A 94 19.26 -1.35 -16.79
N PRO A 95 18.49 -2.38 -17.16
CA PRO A 95 18.68 -3.73 -16.63
C PRO A 95 20.04 -4.36 -17.01
N ARG A 96 20.67 -3.86 -18.07
CA ARG A 96 21.92 -4.37 -18.64
C ARG A 96 23.07 -3.39 -18.40
N MET A 97 24.21 -3.94 -17.96
CA MET A 97 25.48 -3.22 -17.84
C MET A 97 26.22 -3.21 -19.18
N SER A 98 27.18 -2.30 -19.35
CA SER A 98 28.04 -2.19 -20.55
C SER A 98 28.86 -3.45 -20.83
N ASN A 99 29.13 -4.27 -19.81
CA ASN A 99 29.77 -5.58 -19.95
C ASN A 99 28.78 -6.73 -20.29
N GLY A 100 27.55 -6.40 -20.69
CA GLY A 100 26.53 -7.37 -21.11
C GLY A 100 25.86 -8.15 -19.96
N ARG A 101 26.33 -8.02 -18.72
CA ARG A 101 25.71 -8.69 -17.56
C ARG A 101 24.38 -8.02 -17.20
N GLN A 102 23.39 -8.85 -16.90
CA GLN A 102 22.13 -8.39 -16.32
C GLN A 102 22.34 -8.07 -14.84
N ARG A 103 21.77 -6.95 -14.39
CA ARG A 103 21.68 -6.65 -12.96
C ARG A 103 20.74 -7.67 -12.34
N LEU A 104 21.21 -8.38 -11.32
CA LEU A 104 20.32 -9.23 -10.53
C LEU A 104 19.21 -8.33 -9.96
N PRO A 105 17.93 -8.75 -10.03
CA PRO A 105 16.88 -8.06 -9.29
C PRO A 105 17.32 -7.99 -7.83
N VAL A 106 17.04 -6.87 -7.16
CA VAL A 106 17.18 -6.78 -5.70
C VAL A 106 16.26 -7.86 -5.14
N ALA A 107 16.82 -9.03 -4.88
CA ALA A 107 16.10 -10.11 -4.23
C ALA A 107 15.76 -9.60 -2.82
N ASN A 108 14.52 -9.83 -2.38
CA ASN A 108 14.10 -9.68 -0.99
C ASN A 108 14.76 -10.75 -0.10
N THR A 109 16.07 -10.93 -0.23
CA THR A 109 16.86 -11.79 0.62
C THR A 109 17.75 -10.90 1.46
N ARG A 110 17.34 -10.78 2.73
CA ARG A 110 18.21 -10.41 3.85
C ARG A 110 19.64 -10.91 3.57
N PRO A 111 20.67 -10.05 3.51
CA PRO A 111 22.02 -10.55 3.47
C PRO A 111 22.28 -11.22 4.81
N GLU A 112 22.40 -12.55 4.80
CA GLU A 112 23.02 -13.30 5.88
C GLU A 112 24.42 -12.70 6.06
N ARG A 113 24.70 -12.14 7.24
CA ARG A 113 26.03 -11.65 7.60
C ARG A 113 26.95 -12.87 7.60
N LYS A 114 27.69 -13.09 6.51
CA LYS A 114 28.84 -13.99 6.51
C LYS A 114 30.05 -13.14 6.81
N ASP A 115 30.54 -13.25 8.05
CA ASP A 115 31.82 -12.72 8.47
C ASP A 115 32.91 -13.35 7.61
N VAL A 116 33.41 -12.61 6.61
CA VAL A 116 34.54 -13.05 5.79
C VAL A 116 35.82 -12.68 6.54
N GLY A 117 36.31 -13.63 7.34
CA GLY A 117 37.68 -13.62 7.86
C GLY A 117 38.68 -13.64 6.70
N ALA A 118 39.50 -12.60 6.62
CA ALA A 118 40.49 -12.39 5.57
C ALA A 118 41.61 -13.45 5.60
N ALA A 119 41.68 -14.30 4.56
CA ALA A 119 42.85 -15.12 4.29
C ALA A 119 43.92 -14.25 3.59
N GLY A 120 44.89 -13.75 4.36
CA GLY A 120 46.08 -13.07 3.85
C GLY A 120 47.03 -14.07 3.19
N ARG A 121 47.28 -13.90 1.89
CA ARG A 121 48.22 -14.72 1.11
C ARG A 121 49.65 -14.26 1.39
N GLY A 122 50.51 -15.21 1.76
CA GLY A 122 51.95 -15.02 1.80
C GLY A 122 52.54 -14.74 0.41
N ARG A 123 53.57 -13.89 0.38
CA ARG A 123 54.54 -13.80 -0.72
C ARG A 123 55.94 -13.75 -0.11
N GLY A 124 56.64 -14.86 -0.19
CA GLY A 124 58.08 -14.93 0.03
C GLY A 124 58.81 -14.26 -1.14
N PHE A 125 59.82 -13.46 -0.80
CA PHE A 125 60.85 -13.02 -1.74
C PHE A 125 62.17 -13.65 -1.28
N ARG A 126 62.75 -14.46 -2.15
CA ARG A 126 64.10 -14.99 -2.02
C ARG A 126 65.11 -13.86 -2.23
N ARG A 127 66.11 -13.75 -1.37
CA ARG A 127 67.48 -13.33 -1.70
C ARG A 127 68.44 -14.14 -0.86
#